data_AF-A0A820LUF7-F1
#
_entry.id   AF-A0A820LUF7-F1
#
_cell.length_a   1.000
_cell.length_b   1.000
_cell.length_c   1.000
_cell.angle_alpha   90.00
_cell.angle_beta   90.00
_cell.angle_gamma   90.00
#
_symmetry.space_group_name_H-M   'P 1'
#
loop_
_entity.id
_entity.type
_entity.pdbx_description
1 polymer ?
#
loop_
_entity_poly.entity_id
_entity_poly.type
_entity_poly.pdbx_seq_one_letter_code
_entity_poly.pdbx_strand_id
1 'polypeptide(L)'
;YLDTNQTTQYNSKLFTNIEKIKNGMGLEFLTVIGLILVMIFSFIISFILNWKLSLIMSCTIPVVVLSSLIFAKLITKETEEQLNTYSKAGQIAQEVFSSLRTVLSFNGSKGQQKQYEKELQLNEWCTVRKDAAFGAFFGWLIFINFAVYSIGFTFGSILISYETHHRLTISDILIVNHLEY
;
A
#
# COMPACT_ATOMS: atom_id res chain seq x y z
N TYR A 1 29.21 -40.04 6.41
CA TYR A 1 27.78 -40.13 6.04
C TYR A 1 26.85 -39.25 6.87
N LEU A 2 27.38 -38.39 7.76
CA LEU A 2 26.65 -37.24 8.29
C LEU A 2 27.61 -36.06 8.29
N ASP A 3 27.59 -35.27 7.21
CA ASP A 3 28.32 -34.00 7.16
C ASP A 3 27.62 -33.03 8.11
N THR A 4 28.28 -32.71 9.23
CA THR A 4 27.83 -31.80 10.29
C THR A 4 27.35 -30.43 9.78
N ASN A 5 27.81 -30.03 8.59
CA ASN A 5 27.39 -28.80 7.91
C ASN A 5 25.92 -28.83 7.47
N GLN A 6 25.40 -29.99 7.04
CA GLN A 6 24.00 -30.09 6.64
C GLN A 6 23.07 -30.05 7.87
N THR A 7 23.39 -30.79 8.93
CA THR A 7 22.59 -30.83 10.18
C THR A 7 22.48 -29.44 10.84
N THR A 8 23.57 -28.66 10.80
CA THR A 8 23.60 -27.28 11.33
C THR A 8 22.74 -26.33 10.48
N GLN A 9 22.75 -26.48 9.15
CA GLN A 9 21.87 -25.72 8.25
C GLN A 9 20.38 -26.11 8.38
N TYR A 10 20.07 -27.38 8.64
CA TYR A 10 18.69 -27.81 8.87
C TYR A 10 18.15 -27.25 10.18
N ASN A 11 18.95 -27.28 11.25
CA ASN A 11 18.58 -26.67 12.52
C ASN A 11 18.37 -25.17 12.36
N SER A 12 19.28 -24.44 11.72
CA SER A 12 19.09 -22.98 11.52
C SER A 12 17.85 -22.66 10.68
N LYS A 13 17.59 -23.41 9.59
CA LYS A 13 16.35 -23.26 8.80
C LYS A 13 15.10 -23.58 9.63
N LEU A 14 15.13 -24.63 10.46
CA LEU A 14 14.04 -24.97 11.37
C LEU A 14 13.79 -23.85 12.37
N PHE A 15 14.84 -23.34 13.03
CA PHE A 15 14.74 -22.22 13.95
C PHE A 15 14.18 -20.98 13.25
N THR A 16 14.68 -20.62 12.06
CA THR A 16 14.16 -19.50 11.27
C THR A 16 12.69 -19.70 10.88
N ASN A 17 12.28 -20.91 10.51
CA ASN A 17 10.89 -21.20 10.17
C ASN A 17 9.98 -21.13 11.41
N ILE A 18 10.41 -21.68 12.54
CA ILE A 18 9.71 -21.59 13.82
C ILE A 18 9.60 -20.13 14.28
N GLU A 19 10.65 -19.34 14.09
CA GLU A 19 10.66 -17.91 14.44
C GLU A 19 9.70 -17.12 13.56
N LYS A 20 9.68 -17.37 12.24
CA LYS A 20 8.70 -16.78 11.33
C LYS A 20 7.26 -17.12 11.72
N ILE A 21 7.01 -18.38 12.09
CA ILE A 21 5.69 -18.84 12.56
C ILE A 21 5.33 -18.15 13.88
N LYS A 22 6.26 -18.08 14.84
CA LYS A 22 6.04 -17.44 16.14
C LYS A 22 5.74 -15.95 16.00
N ASN A 23 6.46 -15.26 15.11
CA ASN A 23 6.24 -13.84 14.83
C ASN A 23 4.89 -13.60 14.14
N GLY A 24 4.46 -14.50 13.25
CA GLY A 24 3.16 -14.41 12.58
C GLY A 24 1.95 -14.81 13.43
N MET A 25 2.12 -15.72 14.40
CA MET A 25 1.00 -16.27 15.18
C MET A 25 0.63 -15.45 16.42
N GLY A 26 1.52 -14.58 16.92
CA GLY A 26 1.27 -13.79 18.12
C GLY A 26 0.35 -12.60 17.87
N LEU A 27 0.92 -11.40 17.83
CA LEU A 27 0.17 -10.14 17.71
C LEU A 27 -0.38 -9.91 16.30
N GLU A 28 0.33 -10.36 15.27
CA GLU A 28 -0.08 -10.22 13.87
C GLU A 28 -1.37 -11.00 13.57
N PHE A 29 -1.49 -12.23 14.07
CA PHE A 29 -2.69 -13.04 13.89
C PHE A 29 -3.94 -12.39 14.51
N LEU A 30 -3.82 -11.87 15.73
CA LEU A 30 -4.91 -11.14 16.38
C LEU A 30 -5.26 -9.86 15.61
N THR A 31 -4.25 -9.16 15.09
CA THR A 31 -4.45 -7.95 14.30
C THR A 31 -5.24 -8.25 13.02
N VAL A 32 -4.91 -9.33 12.31
CA VAL A 32 -5.63 -9.74 11.10
C VAL A 32 -7.09 -10.10 11.41
N ILE A 33 -7.33 -10.90 12.47
CA ILE A 33 -8.70 -11.20 12.92
C ILE A 33 -9.45 -9.91 13.25
N GLY A 34 -8.81 -8.99 13.99
CA GLY A 34 -9.40 -7.72 14.39
C GLY A 34 -9.78 -6.85 13.19
N LEU A 35 -8.91 -6.77 12.18
CA LEU A 35 -9.18 -6.02 10.95
C LEU A 35 -10.37 -6.59 10.17
N ILE A 36 -10.49 -7.92 10.09
CA ILE A 36 -11.62 -8.57 9.43
C ILE A 36 -12.93 -8.28 10.18
N LEU A 37 -12.92 -8.37 11.50
CA LEU A 37 -14.09 -8.06 12.32
C LEU A 37 -14.51 -6.60 12.15
N VAL A 38 -13.57 -5.66 12.29
CA VAL A 38 -13.82 -4.22 12.09
C VAL A 38 -14.40 -3.96 10.70
N MET A 39 -13.86 -4.58 9.64
CA MET A 39 -14.37 -4.42 8.28
C MET A 39 -15.85 -4.85 8.17
N ILE A 40 -16.19 -6.01 8.73
CA ILE A 40 -17.57 -6.52 8.73
C ILE A 40 -18.51 -5.58 9.50
N PHE A 41 -18.12 -5.19 10.72
CA PHE A 41 -18.92 -4.28 11.54
C PHE A 41 -19.09 -2.90 10.88
N SER A 42 -18.03 -2.32 10.33
CA SER A 42 -18.10 -1.04 9.62
C SER A 42 -19.03 -1.09 8.41
N PHE A 43 -19.01 -2.19 7.65
CA PHE A 43 -19.92 -2.36 6.52
C PHE A 43 -21.38 -2.44 6.98
N ILE A 44 -21.66 -3.25 8.00
CA ILE A 44 -23.01 -3.40 8.57
C ILE A 44 -23.54 -2.06 9.10
N ILE A 45 -22.74 -1.35 9.91
CA ILE A 45 -23.12 -0.05 10.50
C ILE A 45 -23.37 0.99 9.40
N SER A 46 -22.57 0.99 8.34
CA SER A 46 -22.77 1.90 7.21
C SER A 46 -24.15 1.71 6.59
N PHE A 47 -24.53 0.47 6.25
CA PHE A 47 -25.82 0.18 5.61
C PHE A 47 -27.04 0.46 6.50
N ILE A 48 -26.91 0.30 7.82
CA ILE A 48 -28.00 0.53 8.77
C ILE A 48 -28.33 2.03 8.88
N LEU A 49 -27.32 2.91 8.88
CA LEU A 49 -27.52 4.35 9.11
C LEU A 49 -28.24 5.02 7.93
N ASN A 50 -27.70 4.87 6.72
CA ASN A 50 -28.24 5.54 5.54
C ASN A 50 -27.89 4.77 4.27
N TRP A 51 -28.81 3.92 3.81
CA TRP A 51 -28.60 3.10 2.61
C TRP A 51 -28.24 3.91 1.36
N LYS A 52 -28.78 5.14 1.22
CA LYS A 52 -28.47 6.04 0.09
C LYS A 52 -27.03 6.59 0.14
N LEU A 53 -26.53 6.94 1.33
CA LEU A 53 -25.19 7.48 1.49
C LEU A 53 -24.13 6.36 1.33
N SER A 54 -24.43 5.18 1.87
CA SER A 54 -23.56 4.01 1.74
C SER A 54 -23.41 3.52 0.31
N LEU A 55 -24.45 3.62 -0.53
CA LEU A 55 -24.38 3.22 -1.93
C LEU A 55 -23.36 4.08 -2.72
N ILE A 56 -23.36 5.39 -2.45
CA ILE A 56 -22.43 6.35 -3.07
C ILE A 56 -20.99 6.07 -2.61
N MET A 57 -20.79 5.86 -1.30
CA MET A 57 -19.48 5.53 -0.75
C MET A 57 -18.95 4.16 -1.25
N SER A 58 -19.85 3.20 -1.45
CA SER A 58 -19.50 1.88 -1.99
C SER A 58 -19.02 1.95 -3.44
N CYS A 59 -19.36 2.98 -4.20
CA CYS A 59 -18.88 3.18 -5.57
C CYS A 59 -17.41 3.64 -5.60
N THR A 60 -16.93 4.29 -4.55
CA THR A 60 -15.54 4.73 -4.46
C THR A 60 -14.58 3.56 -4.19
N ILE A 61 -15.03 2.53 -3.46
CA ILE A 61 -14.24 1.34 -3.14
C ILE A 61 -13.67 0.66 -4.40
N PRO A 62 -14.47 0.27 -5.42
CA PRO A 62 -13.95 -0.36 -6.63
C PRO A 62 -13.02 0.57 -7.42
N VAL A 63 -13.25 1.88 -7.43
CA VAL A 63 -12.36 2.85 -8.10
C VAL A 63 -10.97 2.85 -7.46
N VAL A 64 -10.91 2.85 -6.12
CA VAL A 64 -9.64 2.77 -5.39
C VAL A 64 -8.95 1.43 -5.59
N VAL A 65 -9.70 0.31 -5.54
CA VAL A 65 -9.16 -1.03 -5.77
C VAL A 65 -8.58 -1.17 -7.18
N LEU A 66 -9.33 -0.75 -8.21
CA LEU A 66 -8.87 -0.80 -9.60
C LEU A 66 -7.62 0.05 -9.82
N SER A 67 -7.62 1.28 -9.29
CA SER A 67 -6.45 2.16 -9.36
C SER A 67 -5.24 1.51 -8.68
N SER A 68 -5.42 0.99 -7.46
CA SER A 68 -4.37 0.31 -6.69
C SER A 68 -3.77 -0.86 -7.46
N LEU A 69 -4.59 -1.70 -8.10
CA LEU A 69 -4.09 -2.83 -8.90
C LEU A 69 -3.25 -2.39 -10.10
N ILE A 70 -3.64 -1.31 -10.77
CA ILE A 70 -2.90 -0.77 -11.92
C ILE A 70 -1.54 -0.24 -11.45
N PHE A 71 -1.53 0.61 -10.42
CA PHE A 71 -0.30 1.18 -9.87
C PHE A 71 0.59 0.11 -9.24
N ALA A 72 0.03 -0.88 -8.57
CA ALA A 72 0.79 -2.02 -8.02
C ALA A 72 1.54 -2.77 -9.13
N LYS A 73 0.87 -3.06 -10.26
CA LYS A 73 1.55 -3.70 -11.40
C LYS A 73 2.68 -2.86 -11.98
N LEU A 74 2.48 -1.55 -12.12
CA LEU A 74 3.51 -0.60 -12.55
C LEU A 74 4.71 -0.66 -11.60
N ILE A 75 4.48 -0.50 -10.30
CA ILE A 75 5.52 -0.53 -9.27
C ILE A 75 6.26 -1.87 -9.25
N THR A 76 5.57 -3.01 -9.35
CA THR A 76 6.19 -4.32 -9.36
C THR A 76 7.11 -4.48 -10.57
N LYS A 77 6.67 -4.07 -11.76
CA LYS A 77 7.49 -4.10 -12.98
C LYS A 77 8.75 -3.25 -12.84
N GLU A 78 8.62 -2.03 -12.32
CA GLU A 78 9.76 -1.14 -12.05
C GLU A 78 10.73 -1.74 -11.02
N THR A 79 10.19 -2.42 -10.01
CA THR A 79 10.97 -3.09 -8.96
C THR A 79 11.76 -4.28 -9.53
N GLU A 80 11.17 -5.06 -10.43
CA GLU A 80 11.88 -6.15 -11.13
C GLU A 80 13.02 -5.62 -12.00
N GLU A 81 12.82 -4.52 -12.72
CA GLU A 81 13.86 -3.87 -13.53
C GLU A 81 15.00 -3.32 -12.65
N GLN A 82 14.66 -2.71 -11.52
CA GLN A 82 15.63 -2.24 -10.51
C GLN A 82 16.45 -3.42 -9.94
N LEU A 83 15.80 -4.53 -9.60
CA LEU A 83 16.46 -5.73 -9.09
C LEU A 83 17.39 -6.37 -10.14
N ASN A 84 17.00 -6.38 -11.41
CA ASN A 84 17.84 -6.92 -12.48
C ASN A 84 19.12 -6.09 -12.67
N THR A 85 18.99 -4.77 -12.68
CA THR A 85 20.15 -3.85 -12.76
C THR A 85 21.07 -4.02 -11.55
N TYR A 86 20.49 -4.16 -10.35
CA TYR A 86 21.26 -4.41 -9.13
C TYR A 86 21.98 -5.77 -9.16
N SER A 87 21.34 -6.82 -9.67
CA SER A 87 21.94 -8.14 -9.83
C SER A 87 23.13 -8.12 -10.80
N LYS A 88 23.05 -7.35 -11.89
CA LYS A 88 24.16 -7.19 -12.86
C LYS A 88 25.36 -6.48 -12.22
N ALA A 89 25.12 -5.39 -11.48
CA ALA A 89 26.17 -4.70 -10.73
C ALA A 89 26.85 -5.64 -9.70
N GLY A 90 26.04 -6.45 -9.00
CA GLY A 90 26.53 -7.47 -8.07
C GLY A 90 27.37 -8.56 -8.75
N GLN A 91 26.98 -9.00 -9.94
CA GLN A 91 27.73 -9.99 -10.73
C GLN A 91 29.10 -9.44 -11.15
N ILE A 92 29.18 -8.18 -11.60
CA ILE A 92 30.45 -7.52 -11.96
C ILE A 92 31.36 -7.43 -10.72
N ALA A 93 30.81 -7.05 -9.57
CA ALA A 93 31.58 -7.01 -8.32
C ALA A 93 32.10 -8.41 -7.92
N GLN A 94 31.26 -9.44 -8.04
CA GLN A 94 31.64 -10.83 -7.79
C GLN A 94 32.80 -11.29 -8.70
N GLU A 95 32.74 -10.92 -9.98
CA GLU A 95 33.78 -11.25 -10.96
C GLU A 95 35.12 -10.57 -10.63
N VAL A 96 35.07 -9.30 -10.21
CA VAL A 96 36.26 -8.56 -9.75
C VAL A 96 36.85 -9.20 -8.49
N PHE A 97 36.02 -9.58 -7.51
CA PHE A 97 36.53 -10.24 -6.29
C PHE A 97 37.10 -11.62 -6.59
N SER A 98 36.48 -12.40 -7.49
CA SER A 98 36.98 -13.71 -7.90
C SER A 98 38.31 -13.63 -8.67
N SER A 99 38.58 -12.51 -9.34
CA SER A 99 39.77 -12.29 -10.17
C SER A 99 40.71 -11.21 -9.61
N LEU A 100 40.57 -10.87 -8.33
CA LEU A 100 41.22 -9.72 -7.68
C LEU A 100 42.73 -9.67 -7.93
N ARG A 101 43.42 -10.81 -7.80
CA ARG A 101 44.88 -10.92 -7.99
C ARG A 101 45.30 -10.55 -9.41
N THR A 102 44.48 -10.88 -10.41
CA THR A 102 44.71 -10.62 -11.84
C THR A 102 44.38 -9.17 -12.21
N VAL A 103 43.31 -8.62 -11.65
CA VAL A 103 42.92 -7.21 -11.89
C VAL A 103 43.95 -6.24 -11.32
N LEU A 104 44.49 -6.55 -10.14
CA LEU A 104 45.57 -5.77 -9.51
C LEU A 104 46.89 -5.88 -10.28
N SER A 105 47.22 -7.05 -10.83
CA SER A 105 48.46 -7.24 -11.59
C SER A 105 48.45 -6.56 -12.96
N PHE A 106 47.27 -6.40 -13.59
CA PHE A 106 47.12 -5.74 -14.90
C PHE A 106 46.72 -4.26 -14.80
N ASN A 107 46.61 -3.68 -13.59
CA ASN A 107 46.15 -2.30 -13.38
C ASN A 107 44.77 -2.01 -14.05
N GLY A 108 43.93 -3.04 -14.18
CA GLY A 108 42.66 -3.00 -14.92
C GLY A 108 41.49 -2.39 -14.13
N SER A 109 41.70 -2.05 -12.85
CA SER A 109 40.70 -1.56 -11.90
C SER A 109 39.87 -0.37 -12.40
N LYS A 110 40.45 0.54 -13.20
CA LYS A 110 39.74 1.70 -13.78
C LYS A 110 38.66 1.30 -14.81
N GLY A 111 38.86 0.19 -15.53
CA GLY A 111 37.92 -0.30 -16.55
C GLY A 111 36.66 -0.89 -15.91
N GLN A 112 36.82 -1.76 -14.91
CA GLN A 112 35.68 -2.30 -14.16
C GLN A 112 34.96 -1.25 -13.31
N GLN A 113 35.67 -0.26 -12.76
CA GLN A 113 35.04 0.86 -12.04
C GLN A 113 34.06 1.62 -12.95
N LYS A 114 34.45 1.90 -14.20
CA LYS A 114 33.60 2.62 -15.17
C LYS A 114 32.37 1.81 -15.58
N GLN A 115 32.47 0.47 -15.64
CA GLN A 115 31.31 -0.40 -15.86
C GLN A 115 30.36 -0.43 -14.67
N TYR A 116 30.90 -0.52 -13.44
CA TYR A 116 30.09 -0.46 -12.23
C TYR A 116 29.34 0.88 -12.11
N GLU A 117 30.01 1.98 -12.39
CA GLU A 117 29.43 3.33 -12.36
C GLU A 117 28.29 3.51 -13.38
N LYS A 118 28.42 2.89 -14.56
CA LYS A 118 27.37 2.87 -15.59
C LYS A 118 26.11 2.10 -15.14
N GLU A 119 26.28 0.93 -14.52
CA GLU A 119 25.16 0.15 -13.98
C GLU A 119 24.50 0.87 -12.79
N LEU A 120 25.29 1.58 -11.97
CA LEU A 120 24.78 2.37 -10.85
C LEU A 120 23.91 3.54 -11.34
N GLN A 121 24.36 4.29 -12.35
CA GLN A 121 23.57 5.36 -12.96
C GLN A 121 22.23 4.84 -13.49
N LEU A 122 22.23 3.70 -14.19
CA LEU A 122 21.00 3.05 -14.66
C LEU A 122 20.03 2.71 -13.52
N ASN A 123 20.55 2.28 -12.38
CA ASN A 123 19.75 2.01 -11.17
C ASN A 123 19.12 3.29 -10.61
N GLU A 124 19.86 4.40 -10.58
CA GLU A 124 19.34 5.70 -10.12
C GLU A 124 18.15 6.16 -10.96
N TRP A 125 18.23 6.05 -12.30
CA TRP A 125 17.11 6.39 -13.19
C TRP A 125 15.88 5.50 -12.96
N CYS A 126 16.07 4.19 -12.78
CA CYS A 126 14.98 3.26 -12.46
C CYS A 126 14.33 3.60 -11.11
N THR A 127 15.15 3.95 -10.12
CA THR A 127 14.69 4.32 -8.78
C THR A 127 13.86 5.59 -8.84
N VAL A 128 14.33 6.64 -9.53
CA VAL A 128 13.60 7.90 -9.71
C VAL A 128 12.26 7.68 -10.43
N ARG A 129 12.23 6.83 -11.46
CA ARG A 129 10.98 6.51 -12.18
C ARG A 129 9.97 5.77 -11.29
N LYS A 130 10.44 4.81 -10.49
CA LYS A 130 9.62 4.10 -9.50
C LYS A 130 9.06 5.05 -8.44
N ASP A 131 9.90 5.92 -7.89
CA ASP A 131 9.51 6.86 -6.84
C ASP A 131 8.52 7.91 -7.38
N ALA A 132 8.69 8.36 -8.62
CA ALA A 132 7.72 9.22 -9.30
C ALA A 132 6.37 8.52 -9.49
N ALA A 133 6.37 7.23 -9.87
CA ALA A 133 5.14 6.44 -10.00
C ALA A 133 4.43 6.27 -8.65
N PHE A 134 5.17 6.04 -7.57
CA PHE A 134 4.63 6.02 -6.21
C PHE A 134 4.06 7.38 -5.79
N GLY A 135 4.77 8.47 -6.07
CA GLY A 135 4.31 9.83 -5.78
C GLY A 135 3.01 10.16 -6.50
N ALA A 136 2.90 9.77 -7.77
CA ALA A 136 1.66 9.92 -8.55
C ALA A 136 0.50 9.11 -7.97
N PHE A 137 0.74 7.85 -7.57
CA PHE A 137 -0.26 7.02 -6.90
C PHE A 137 -0.74 7.64 -5.57
N PHE A 138 0.19 8.12 -4.76
CA PHE A 138 -0.14 8.73 -3.47
C PHE A 138 -0.95 10.02 -3.64
N GLY A 139 -0.58 10.86 -4.62
CA GLY A 139 -1.35 12.04 -5.00
C GLY A 139 -2.78 11.71 -5.45
N TRP A 140 -2.93 10.65 -6.27
CA TRP A 140 -4.23 10.16 -6.71
C TRP A 140 -5.11 9.69 -5.54
N LEU A 141 -4.55 8.96 -4.57
CA LEU A 141 -5.28 8.53 -3.37
C LEU A 141 -5.75 9.70 -2.50
N ILE A 142 -4.89 10.71 -2.32
CA ILE A 142 -5.24 11.92 -1.57
C ILE A 142 -6.38 12.66 -2.26
N PHE A 143 -6.32 12.81 -3.60
CA PHE A 143 -7.37 13.46 -4.38
C PHE A 143 -8.73 12.77 -4.21
N ILE A 144 -8.78 11.43 -4.31
CA ILE A 144 -10.02 10.67 -4.11
C ILE A 144 -10.57 10.86 -2.69
N ASN A 145 -9.71 10.86 -1.67
CA ASN A 145 -10.15 11.07 -0.28
C ASN A 145 -10.83 12.45 -0.10
N PHE A 146 -10.23 13.50 -0.63
CA PHE A 146 -10.84 14.84 -0.58
C PHE A 146 -12.16 14.91 -1.34
N ALA A 147 -12.25 14.26 -2.51
CA ALA A 147 -13.50 14.19 -3.27
C ALA A 147 -14.61 13.49 -2.48
N VAL A 148 -14.30 12.35 -1.83
CA VAL A 148 -15.24 11.61 -0.99
C VAL A 148 -15.71 12.44 0.20
N TYR A 149 -14.80 13.13 0.89
CA TYR A 149 -15.18 13.99 2.02
C TYR A 149 -16.04 15.17 1.58
N SER A 150 -15.73 15.79 0.44
CA SER A 150 -16.55 16.88 -0.10
C SER A 150 -17.96 16.41 -0.42
N ILE A 151 -18.08 15.29 -1.15
CA ILE A 151 -19.37 14.69 -1.52
C ILE A 151 -20.15 14.30 -0.26
N GLY A 152 -19.51 13.57 0.66
CA GLY A 152 -20.11 13.15 1.92
C GLY A 152 -20.63 14.33 2.74
N PHE A 153 -19.86 15.42 2.82
CA PHE A 153 -20.25 16.61 3.55
C PHE A 153 -21.44 17.34 2.89
N THR A 154 -21.41 17.52 1.56
CA THR A 154 -22.51 18.18 0.84
C THR A 154 -23.80 17.37 0.94
N PHE A 155 -23.75 16.06 0.72
CA PHE A 155 -24.93 15.20 0.89
C PHE A 155 -25.43 15.17 2.33
N GLY A 156 -24.51 15.13 3.31
CA GLY A 156 -24.84 15.24 4.73
C GLY A 156 -25.58 16.54 5.05
N SER A 157 -25.08 17.68 4.56
CA SER A 157 -25.72 18.99 4.78
C SER A 157 -27.12 19.07 4.16
N ILE A 158 -27.30 18.52 2.95
CA ILE A 158 -28.58 18.52 2.25
C ILE A 158 -29.60 17.67 3.02
N LEU A 159 -29.20 16.51 3.53
CA LEU A 159 -30.08 15.62 4.29
C LEU A 159 -30.57 16.27 5.59
N ILE A 160 -29.66 16.94 6.30
CA ILE A 160 -30.00 17.67 7.53
C ILE A 160 -30.96 18.84 7.22
N SER A 161 -30.75 19.57 6.13
CA SER A 161 -31.64 20.66 5.72
C SER A 161 -33.05 20.16 5.38
N TYR A 162 -33.18 19.01 4.72
CA TYR A 162 -34.50 18.43 4.41
C TYR A 162 -35.24 17.97 5.68
N GLU A 163 -34.57 17.30 6.63
CA GLU A 163 -35.19 16.92 7.90
C GLU A 163 -35.59 18.14 8.74
N THR A 164 -34.76 19.17 8.75
CA THR A 164 -35.02 20.41 9.49
C THR A 164 -36.25 21.12 8.92
N HIS A 165 -36.38 21.21 7.59
CA HIS A 165 -37.55 21.81 6.97
C HIS A 165 -38.85 21.08 7.34
N HIS A 166 -38.83 19.73 7.37
CA HIS A 166 -40.00 18.94 7.75
C HIS A 166 -40.34 19.09 9.25
N ARG A 167 -39.34 19.20 10.13
CA ARG A 167 -39.59 19.48 11.56
C ARG A 167 -40.17 20.87 11.79
N LEU A 168 -39.67 21.89 11.08
CA LEU A 168 -40.11 23.27 11.23
C LEU A 168 -41.59 23.44 10.83
N THR A 169 -42.04 22.80 9.75
CA THR A 169 -43.45 22.85 9.34
C THR A 169 -44.38 22.22 10.39
N ILE A 170 -43.98 21.10 11.01
CA ILE A 170 -44.78 20.45 12.07
C ILE A 170 -44.86 21.34 13.32
N SER A 171 -43.75 21.96 13.73
CA SER A 171 -43.75 22.87 14.88
C SER A 171 -44.60 24.11 14.65
N ASP A 172 -44.55 24.70 13.45
CA ASP A 172 -45.35 25.89 13.13
C ASP A 172 -46.85 25.58 13.13
N ILE A 173 -47.25 24.40 12.62
CA ILE A 173 -48.66 23.97 12.64
C ILE A 173 -49.16 23.74 14.08
N LEU A 174 -48.32 23.17 14.96
CA LEU A 174 -48.71 22.93 16.36
C LEU A 174 -48.84 24.22 17.19
N ILE A 175 -47.98 25.21 16.94
CA ILE A 175 -48.04 26.50 17.64
C ILE A 175 -49.27 27.32 17.19
N VAL A 176 -49.57 27.32 15.88
CA VAL A 176 -50.75 28.01 15.35
C VAL A 176 -52.05 27.38 15.87
N ASN A 177 -52.13 26.04 15.91
CA ASN A 177 -53.33 25.34 16.40
C ASN A 177 -53.57 25.56 17.92
N HIS A 178 -52.50 25.79 18.71
CA HIS A 178 -52.68 26.10 20.14
C HIS A 178 -53.13 27.55 20.40
N LEU A 179 -52.90 28.48 19.47
CA LEU A 179 -53.31 29.88 19.60
C LEU A 179 -54.77 30.15 19.14
N GLU A 180 -55.43 29.20 18.48
CA GLU A 180 -56.82 29.31 18.03
C GLU A 180 -57.87 28.78 19.04
N TYR A 181 -57.48 28.37 20.25
CA TYR A 181 -58.38 27.96 21.35
C TYR A 181 -58.28 28.87 22.57
#